data_AF-A8WM88-F1
#
_entry.id   AF-A8WM88-F1
#
_cell.length_a   1.000
_cell.length_b   1.000
_cell.length_c   1.000
_cell.angle_alpha   90.00
_cell.angle_beta   90.00
_cell.angle_gamma   90.00
#
_symmetry.space_group_name_H-M   'P 1'
#
loop_
_entity.id
_entity.type
_entity.pdbx_description
1 polymer ?
#
loop_
_entity_poly.entity_id
_entity_poly.type
_entity_poly.pdbx_seq_one_letter_code
_entity_poly.pdbx_strand_id
1 'polypeptide(L)'
;MEQIVESLQYFGFLGSLVLNSFLLFLLHTRAHRNFGKYRILMIVFCLFAIVYSLVEVLTLPVMFVKGRSLCVCSNGPLRLYRPIGVPLTSIYCGSFGMCISLLTLHFFYRYVAVCKPDKMRYFNGKHIFLTFSPSLFIFVTWSMTTYWPMAPDEMREIHYHDVLMKTFQTNSFEASFVAMMFQDPQTSTWLPSQLLSCAYMSFLMSVCFSVIVFCGYQALKQMRSHASHMSSKTKELNKQLFMTLGIQTLLPVFTMYIPVGCLMILPMFGIELGAAANNAAAFLGLYPALDPLVAILLIKDFRNFVFCKSVTSTYASAVSNTAPPSKILQASRNQSQNK
;
A
#
# COMPACT_ATOMS: atom_id res chain seq x y z
N MET A 1 1.88 27.05 -3.55
CA MET A 1 1.32 25.68 -3.61
C MET A 1 2.42 24.64 -3.60
N GLU A 2 3.50 24.82 -4.36
CA GLU A 2 4.65 23.89 -4.40
C GLU A 2 5.35 23.73 -3.06
N GLN A 3 5.64 24.82 -2.34
CA GLN A 3 6.19 24.73 -0.97
C GLN A 3 5.32 23.90 -0.01
N ILE A 4 3.99 23.89 -0.22
CA ILE A 4 3.06 23.07 0.58
C ILE A 4 3.22 21.61 0.19
N VAL A 5 3.29 21.29 -1.11
CA VAL A 5 3.51 19.92 -1.60
C VAL A 5 4.84 19.38 -1.09
N GLU A 6 5.93 20.12 -1.24
CA GLU A 6 7.25 19.72 -0.73
C GLU A 6 7.23 19.51 0.79
N SER A 7 6.60 20.43 1.55
CA SER A 7 6.43 20.25 2.98
C SER A 7 5.67 18.96 3.30
N LEU A 8 4.57 18.67 2.59
CA LEU A 8 3.80 17.45 2.77
C LEU A 8 4.60 16.19 2.42
N GLN A 9 5.46 16.25 1.40
CA GLN A 9 6.38 15.15 1.03
C GLN A 9 7.40 14.90 2.14
N TYR A 10 8.02 15.95 2.71
CA TYR A 10 8.91 15.80 3.85
C TYR A 10 8.20 15.26 5.11
N PHE A 11 6.99 15.75 5.40
CA PHE A 11 6.16 15.21 6.48
C PHE A 11 5.79 13.74 6.21
N GLY A 12 5.45 13.40 4.98
CA GLY A 12 5.19 12.03 4.53
C GLY A 12 6.40 11.12 4.72
N PHE A 13 7.59 11.58 4.35
CA PHE A 13 8.85 10.86 4.57
C PHE A 13 9.15 10.63 6.05
N LEU A 14 9.13 11.68 6.88
CA LEU A 14 9.37 11.56 8.32
C LEU A 14 8.32 10.67 8.99
N GLY A 15 7.05 10.85 8.62
CA GLY A 15 5.95 10.01 9.09
C GLY A 15 6.13 8.55 8.69
N SER A 16 6.53 8.28 7.44
CA SER A 16 6.82 6.93 6.93
C SER A 16 7.92 6.28 7.74
N LEU A 17 9.04 6.99 7.97
CA LEU A 17 10.17 6.46 8.73
C LEU A 17 9.78 6.11 10.16
N VAL A 18 9.07 7.01 10.85
CA VAL A 18 8.66 6.80 12.25
C VAL A 18 7.60 5.71 12.35
N LEU A 19 6.53 5.79 11.57
CA LEU A 19 5.38 4.91 11.68
C LEU A 19 5.68 3.50 11.18
N ASN A 20 6.42 3.33 10.07
CA ASN A 20 6.82 2.00 9.61
C ASN A 20 7.85 1.38 10.55
N SER A 21 8.82 2.13 11.07
CA SER A 21 9.76 1.64 12.10
C SER A 21 9.02 1.19 13.37
N PHE A 22 8.05 1.98 13.83
CA PHE A 22 7.24 1.64 14.99
C PHE A 22 6.34 0.42 14.71
N LEU A 23 5.72 0.35 13.54
CA LEU A 23 4.94 -0.83 13.14
C LEU A 23 5.82 -2.08 13.06
N LEU A 24 7.05 -1.99 12.56
CA LEU A 24 8.03 -3.08 12.59
C LEU A 24 8.35 -3.52 14.03
N PHE A 25 8.54 -2.57 14.94
CA PHE A 25 8.72 -2.86 16.37
C PHE A 25 7.49 -3.59 16.97
N LEU A 26 6.27 -3.14 16.66
CA LEU A 26 5.04 -3.80 17.13
C LEU A 26 4.86 -5.18 16.50
N LEU A 27 5.19 -5.34 15.23
CA LEU A 27 5.21 -6.63 14.56
C LEU A 27 6.22 -7.57 15.21
N HIS A 28 7.34 -7.04 15.70
CA HIS A 28 8.33 -7.83 16.42
C HIS A 28 7.86 -8.27 17.81
N THR A 29 7.33 -7.33 18.60
CA THR A 29 7.11 -7.49 20.04
C THR A 29 5.68 -7.88 20.43
N ARG A 30 4.68 -7.44 19.66
CA ARG A 30 3.25 -7.53 20.02
C ARG A 30 2.42 -8.40 19.08
N ALA A 31 2.90 -8.69 17.87
CA ALA A 31 2.17 -9.56 16.96
C ALA A 31 2.05 -10.97 17.57
N HIS A 32 0.82 -11.37 17.92
CA HIS A 32 0.53 -12.69 18.46
C HIS A 32 1.03 -13.78 17.49
N ARG A 33 1.32 -14.98 18.01
CA ARG A 33 1.56 -16.20 17.20
C ARG A 33 0.49 -16.47 16.12
N ASN A 34 -0.68 -15.82 16.21
CA ASN A 34 -1.80 -15.95 15.28
C ASN A 34 -1.61 -15.13 13.98
N PHE A 35 -0.70 -14.15 13.95
CA PHE A 35 -0.37 -13.45 12.69
C PHE A 35 0.34 -14.38 11.70
N GLY A 36 1.01 -15.43 12.20
CA GLY A 36 1.64 -16.46 11.38
C GLY A 36 2.46 -15.88 10.22
N LYS A 37 2.25 -16.41 9.02
CA LYS A 37 2.96 -16.02 7.78
C LYS A 37 2.59 -14.63 7.27
N TYR A 38 1.41 -14.11 7.64
CA TYR A 38 0.96 -12.78 7.22
C TYR A 38 1.88 -11.67 7.76
N ARG A 39 2.52 -11.91 8.91
CA ARG A 39 3.53 -11.01 9.48
C ARG A 39 4.68 -10.73 8.52
N ILE A 40 5.13 -11.72 7.74
CA ILE A 40 6.24 -11.55 6.79
C ILE A 40 5.83 -10.58 5.67
N LEU A 41 4.60 -10.71 5.16
CA LEU A 41 4.07 -9.78 4.15
C LEU A 41 4.01 -8.35 4.69
N MET A 42 3.49 -8.16 5.91
CA MET A 42 3.44 -6.84 6.54
C MET A 42 4.84 -6.23 6.74
N ILE A 43 5.83 -7.03 7.17
CA ILE A 43 7.22 -6.58 7.31
C ILE A 43 7.78 -6.12 5.96
N VAL A 44 7.62 -6.93 4.91
CA VAL A 44 8.09 -6.56 3.56
C VAL A 44 7.43 -5.28 3.07
N PHE A 45 6.13 -5.12 3.33
CA PHE A 45 5.41 -3.89 2.99
C PHE A 45 5.96 -2.65 3.72
N CYS A 46 6.22 -2.76 5.02
CA CYS A 46 6.82 -1.68 5.81
C CYS A 46 8.23 -1.31 5.32
N LEU A 47 9.06 -2.30 5.02
CA LEU A 47 10.41 -2.09 4.49
C LEU A 47 10.35 -1.41 3.12
N PHE A 48 9.45 -1.86 2.25
CA PHE A 48 9.21 -1.22 0.96
C PHE A 48 8.73 0.23 1.12
N ALA A 49 7.79 0.50 2.04
CA ALA A 49 7.29 1.85 2.29
C ALA A 49 8.40 2.83 2.73
N ILE A 50 9.34 2.37 3.57
CA ILE A 50 10.52 3.16 3.95
C ILE A 50 11.40 3.46 2.73
N VAL A 51 11.74 2.44 1.94
CA VAL A 51 12.55 2.61 0.72
C VAL A 51 11.86 3.53 -0.29
N TYR A 52 10.55 3.37 -0.49
CA TYR A 52 9.76 4.21 -1.36
C TYR A 52 9.77 5.67 -0.91
N SER A 53 9.59 5.94 0.39
CA SER A 53 9.66 7.30 0.92
C SER A 53 11.05 7.93 0.79
N LEU A 54 12.12 7.11 0.85
CA LEU A 54 13.48 7.58 0.57
C LEU A 54 13.65 7.95 -0.91
N VAL A 55 13.17 7.11 -1.83
CA VAL A 55 13.20 7.43 -3.26
C VAL A 55 12.41 8.71 -3.54
N GLU A 56 11.24 8.86 -2.92
CA GLU A 56 10.37 10.02 -3.07
C GLU A 56 11.01 11.32 -2.56
N VAL A 57 11.68 11.32 -1.40
CA VAL A 57 12.39 12.52 -0.92
C VAL A 57 13.66 12.83 -1.73
N LEU A 58 14.30 11.82 -2.33
CA LEU A 58 15.45 12.04 -3.22
C LEU A 58 15.04 12.57 -4.59
N THR A 59 13.83 12.29 -5.05
CA THR A 59 13.30 12.82 -6.31
C THR A 59 12.51 14.11 -6.12
N LEU A 60 11.83 14.32 -4.99
CA LEU A 60 10.82 15.37 -4.79
C LEU A 60 9.99 15.56 -6.06
N PRO A 61 9.19 14.55 -6.42
CA PRO A 61 8.57 14.47 -7.73
C PRO A 61 7.49 15.54 -7.85
N VAL A 62 7.54 16.31 -8.92
CA VAL A 62 6.53 17.30 -9.29
C VAL A 62 5.92 16.91 -10.62
N MET A 63 4.60 16.96 -10.73
CA MET A 63 3.86 16.41 -11.87
C MET A 63 3.17 17.52 -12.65
N PHE A 64 3.41 17.55 -13.96
CA PHE A 64 2.84 18.55 -14.85
C PHE A 64 2.07 17.88 -15.98
N VAL A 65 0.91 18.43 -16.30
CA VAL A 65 0.18 18.10 -17.52
C VAL A 65 0.23 19.31 -18.43
N LYS A 66 0.76 19.12 -19.64
CA LYS A 66 0.84 20.17 -20.67
C LYS A 66 0.39 19.58 -22.01
N GLY A 67 -0.69 20.10 -22.58
CA GLY A 67 -1.32 19.51 -23.76
C GLY A 67 -1.66 18.02 -23.54
N ARG A 68 -1.34 17.18 -24.53
CA ARG A 68 -1.50 15.72 -24.44
C ARG A 68 -0.26 15.02 -23.87
N SER A 69 0.25 15.51 -22.75
CA SER A 69 1.42 14.91 -22.11
C SER A 69 1.42 15.05 -20.60
N LEU A 70 2.09 14.11 -19.94
CA LEU A 70 2.34 14.06 -18.50
C LEU A 70 3.86 14.05 -18.28
N CYS A 71 4.36 14.95 -17.45
CA CYS A 71 5.75 14.99 -17.02
C CYS A 71 5.85 14.78 -15.52
N VAL A 72 6.82 13.97 -15.11
CA VAL A 72 7.27 13.83 -13.73
C VAL A 72 8.69 14.38 -13.67
N CYS A 73 8.84 15.55 -13.07
CA CYS A 73 10.12 16.21 -12.88
C CYS A 73 10.65 15.91 -11.49
N SER A 74 11.96 15.68 -11.39
CA SER A 74 12.66 15.62 -10.11
C SER A 74 12.99 17.05 -9.67
N ASN A 75 12.52 17.48 -8.49
CA ASN A 75 13.01 18.70 -7.83
C ASN A 75 13.97 18.39 -6.67
N GLY A 76 14.41 17.14 -6.54
CA GLY A 76 15.30 16.70 -5.49
C GLY A 76 16.77 17.12 -5.69
N PRO A 77 17.68 16.65 -4.81
CA PRO A 77 19.10 16.98 -4.86
C PRO A 77 19.79 16.59 -6.18
N LEU A 78 19.24 15.59 -6.87
CA LEU A 78 19.76 15.04 -8.13
C LEU A 78 19.10 15.65 -9.37
N ARG A 79 18.35 16.75 -9.23
CA ARG A 79 17.58 17.35 -10.33
C ARG A 79 18.42 17.76 -11.55
N LEU A 80 19.69 18.15 -11.37
CA LEU A 80 20.59 18.53 -12.47
C LEU A 80 21.57 17.41 -12.88
N TYR A 81 21.46 16.22 -12.29
CA TYR A 81 22.38 15.11 -12.58
C TYR A 81 21.65 13.93 -13.21
N ARG A 82 21.33 14.06 -14.50
CA ARG A 82 20.54 13.10 -15.29
C ARG A 82 20.97 11.63 -15.20
N PRO A 83 22.27 11.27 -15.20
CA PRO A 83 22.68 9.87 -15.13
C PRO A 83 22.14 9.11 -13.91
N ILE A 84 21.81 9.81 -12.82
CA ILE A 84 21.16 9.23 -11.65
C ILE A 84 19.72 9.73 -11.50
N GLY A 85 19.46 11.01 -11.74
CA GLY A 85 18.15 11.63 -11.53
C GLY A 85 17.04 11.04 -12.41
N VAL A 86 17.33 10.74 -13.69
CA VAL A 86 16.32 10.17 -14.61
C VAL A 86 16.00 8.70 -14.28
N PRO A 87 16.99 7.81 -14.07
CA PRO A 87 16.72 6.46 -13.55
C PRO A 87 15.99 6.48 -12.21
N LEU A 88 16.36 7.38 -11.28
CA LEU A 88 15.71 7.46 -9.98
C LEU A 88 14.24 7.91 -10.08
N THR A 89 13.94 8.86 -10.96
CA THR A 89 12.55 9.26 -11.27
C THR A 89 11.76 8.12 -11.89
N SER A 90 12.40 7.30 -12.72
CA SER A 90 11.78 6.09 -13.31
C SER A 90 11.52 5.02 -12.25
N ILE A 91 12.44 4.82 -11.31
CA ILE A 91 12.28 3.93 -10.14
C ILE A 91 11.14 4.41 -9.24
N TYR A 92 11.02 5.72 -9.04
CA TYR A 92 9.88 6.31 -8.33
C TYR A 92 8.55 5.91 -8.99
N CYS A 93 8.43 6.08 -10.31
CA CYS A 93 7.26 5.65 -11.07
C CYS A 93 7.02 4.14 -10.97
N GLY A 94 8.05 3.31 -11.11
CA GLY A 94 7.93 1.86 -10.98
C GLY A 94 7.55 1.39 -9.57
N SER A 95 7.92 2.16 -8.54
CA SER A 95 7.56 1.86 -7.14
C SER A 95 6.05 1.92 -6.92
N PHE A 96 5.31 2.72 -7.69
CA PHE A 96 3.86 2.65 -7.70
C PHE A 96 3.37 1.26 -8.11
N GLY A 97 3.94 0.67 -9.17
CA GLY A 97 3.70 -0.71 -9.61
C GLY A 97 4.05 -1.77 -8.54
N MET A 98 5.14 -1.56 -7.80
CA MET A 98 5.49 -2.42 -6.66
C MET A 98 4.44 -2.34 -5.56
N CYS A 99 3.98 -1.14 -5.22
CA CYS A 99 3.00 -0.92 -4.16
C CYS A 99 1.67 -1.63 -4.44
N ILE A 100 1.09 -1.41 -5.62
CA ILE A 100 -0.17 -2.03 -6.05
C ILE A 100 -0.08 -3.57 -6.09
N SER A 101 1.03 -4.10 -6.57
CA SER A 101 1.22 -5.55 -6.66
C SER A 101 1.44 -6.19 -5.28
N LEU A 102 2.15 -5.53 -4.36
CA LEU A 102 2.27 -5.97 -2.97
C LEU A 102 0.91 -5.96 -2.27
N LEU A 103 0.10 -4.90 -2.44
CA LEU A 103 -1.27 -4.86 -1.93
C LEU A 103 -2.11 -6.01 -2.50
N THR A 104 -1.97 -6.30 -3.78
CA THR A 104 -2.60 -7.45 -4.45
C THR A 104 -2.19 -8.77 -3.80
N LEU A 105 -0.90 -8.93 -3.47
CA LEU A 105 -0.40 -10.11 -2.77
C LEU A 105 -0.99 -10.25 -1.36
N HIS A 106 -1.21 -9.14 -0.62
CA HIS A 106 -1.91 -9.18 0.66
C HIS A 106 -3.34 -9.72 0.54
N PHE A 107 -4.09 -9.28 -0.49
CA PHE A 107 -5.43 -9.80 -0.77
C PHE A 107 -5.43 -11.25 -1.21
N PHE A 108 -4.48 -11.62 -2.06
CA PHE A 108 -4.33 -12.99 -2.51
C PHE A 108 -4.00 -13.93 -1.35
N TYR A 109 -3.08 -13.54 -0.47
CA TYR A 109 -2.77 -14.29 0.77
C TYR A 109 -4.03 -14.51 1.61
N ARG A 110 -4.85 -13.47 1.78
CA ARG A 110 -6.09 -13.54 2.57
C ARG A 110 -7.10 -14.49 1.96
N TYR A 111 -7.28 -14.41 0.64
CA TYR A 111 -8.10 -15.36 -0.09
C TYR A 111 -7.60 -16.80 0.11
N VAL A 112 -6.29 -17.06 -0.01
CA VAL A 112 -5.74 -18.40 0.21
C VAL A 112 -5.96 -18.86 1.65
N ALA A 113 -5.69 -18.02 2.64
CA ALA A 113 -5.83 -18.36 4.05
C ALA A 113 -7.27 -18.69 4.46
N VAL A 114 -8.27 -18.05 3.85
CA VAL A 114 -9.69 -18.21 4.20
C VAL A 114 -10.39 -19.24 3.30
N CYS A 115 -10.19 -19.17 1.99
CA CYS A 115 -10.95 -19.93 1.01
C CYS A 115 -10.25 -21.21 0.56
N LYS A 116 -8.92 -21.28 0.67
CA LYS A 116 -8.10 -22.39 0.16
C LYS A 116 -6.95 -22.74 1.13
N PRO A 117 -7.25 -23.16 2.38
CA PRO A 117 -6.24 -23.41 3.40
C PRO A 117 -5.18 -24.44 2.95
N ASP A 118 -5.54 -25.42 2.12
CA ASP A 118 -4.60 -26.42 1.59
C ASP A 118 -3.48 -25.81 0.74
N LYS A 119 -3.74 -24.66 0.12
CA LYS A 119 -2.76 -23.91 -0.68
C LYS A 119 -1.86 -23.02 0.17
N MET A 120 -2.04 -22.96 1.50
CA MET A 120 -1.14 -22.21 2.40
C MET A 120 0.30 -22.74 2.41
N ARG A 121 0.56 -23.90 1.81
CA ARG A 121 1.91 -24.43 1.57
C ARG A 121 2.80 -23.50 0.74
N TYR A 122 2.23 -22.70 -0.19
CA TYR A 122 3.00 -21.74 -0.98
C TYR A 122 3.60 -20.60 -0.14
N PHE A 123 3.02 -20.35 1.04
CA PHE A 123 3.49 -19.34 1.99
C PHE A 123 4.32 -19.97 3.14
N ASN A 124 4.79 -21.21 3.00
CA ASN A 124 5.62 -21.89 4.01
C ASN A 124 7.13 -21.75 3.73
N GLY A 125 7.89 -21.48 4.80
CA GLY A 125 9.35 -21.46 4.76
C GLY A 125 9.87 -20.48 3.73
N LYS A 126 10.85 -20.90 2.92
CA LYS A 126 11.48 -20.05 1.89
C LYS A 126 10.55 -19.74 0.71
N HIS A 127 9.47 -20.50 0.49
CA HIS A 127 8.56 -20.30 -0.64
C HIS A 127 7.81 -18.96 -0.57
N ILE A 128 7.66 -18.37 0.61
CA ILE A 128 7.05 -17.05 0.76
C ILE A 128 7.80 -15.98 -0.05
N PHE A 129 9.12 -16.09 -0.16
CA PHE A 129 9.93 -15.13 -0.93
C PHE A 129 9.62 -15.22 -2.43
N LEU A 130 9.30 -16.42 -2.94
CA LEU A 130 8.89 -16.61 -4.32
C LEU A 130 7.56 -15.92 -4.61
N THR A 131 6.69 -15.73 -3.61
CA THR A 131 5.40 -15.04 -3.82
C THR A 131 5.54 -13.55 -4.11
N PHE A 132 6.70 -12.94 -3.83
CA PHE A 132 7.00 -11.54 -4.20
C PHE A 132 7.55 -11.40 -5.63
N SER A 133 7.85 -12.49 -6.32
CA SER A 133 8.39 -12.43 -7.68
C SER A 133 7.49 -11.69 -8.68
N PRO A 134 6.14 -11.79 -8.64
CA PRO A 134 5.28 -11.01 -9.53
C PRO A 134 5.37 -9.51 -9.23
N SER A 135 5.50 -9.12 -7.96
CA SER A 135 5.65 -7.72 -7.57
C SER A 135 6.97 -7.13 -8.08
N LEU A 136 8.07 -7.86 -7.92
CA LEU A 136 9.37 -7.45 -8.44
C LEU A 136 9.36 -7.36 -9.97
N PHE A 137 8.70 -8.30 -10.65
CA PHE A 137 8.54 -8.25 -12.09
C PHE A 137 7.81 -6.99 -12.53
N ILE A 138 6.66 -6.69 -11.91
CA ILE A 138 5.88 -5.47 -12.20
C ILE A 138 6.71 -4.21 -11.93
N PHE A 139 7.46 -4.16 -10.83
CA PHE A 139 8.34 -3.03 -10.52
C PHE A 139 9.39 -2.79 -11.61
N VAL A 140 10.09 -3.86 -12.03
CA VAL A 140 11.14 -3.77 -13.05
C VAL A 140 10.54 -3.37 -14.39
N THR A 141 9.48 -4.03 -14.84
CA THR A 141 8.89 -3.73 -16.14
C THR A 141 8.29 -2.33 -16.18
N TRP A 142 7.63 -1.87 -15.12
CA TRP A 142 7.10 -0.51 -15.03
C TRP A 142 8.23 0.54 -15.04
N SER A 143 9.31 0.30 -14.29
CA SER A 143 10.47 1.20 -14.29
C SER A 143 11.09 1.29 -15.68
N MET A 144 11.23 0.16 -16.38
CA MET A 144 11.79 0.11 -17.73
C MET A 144 10.89 0.76 -18.77
N THR A 145 9.57 0.53 -18.73
CA THR A 145 8.60 1.19 -19.61
C THR A 145 8.41 2.66 -19.30
N THR A 146 8.86 3.13 -18.14
CA THR A 146 8.97 4.57 -17.87
C THR A 146 10.29 5.10 -18.43
N TYR A 147 11.42 4.46 -18.07
CA TYR A 147 12.74 4.96 -18.41
C TYR A 147 12.98 5.06 -19.92
N TRP A 148 12.77 3.97 -20.67
CA TRP A 148 13.19 3.90 -22.07
C TRP A 148 12.39 4.82 -23.00
N PRO A 149 11.04 4.78 -23.00
CA PRO A 149 10.26 5.59 -23.91
C PRO A 149 10.01 7.01 -23.38
N MET A 150 10.20 7.30 -22.08
CA MET A 150 9.87 8.62 -21.50
C MET A 150 11.11 9.42 -21.07
N ALA A 151 12.32 8.92 -21.33
CA ALA A 151 13.56 9.65 -21.08
C ALA A 151 13.57 11.01 -21.80
N PRO A 152 14.30 12.01 -21.26
CA PRO A 152 14.49 13.29 -21.94
C PRO A 152 15.12 13.10 -23.33
N ASP A 153 14.51 13.74 -24.31
CA ASP A 153 15.03 13.96 -25.66
C ASP A 153 14.72 15.40 -26.09
N GLU A 154 15.28 15.83 -27.21
CA GLU A 154 15.17 17.22 -27.68
C GLU A 154 13.71 17.69 -27.77
N MET A 155 12.79 16.83 -28.24
CA MET A 155 11.36 17.13 -28.30
C MET A 155 10.79 17.43 -26.91
N ARG A 156 11.04 16.55 -25.94
CA ARG A 156 10.56 16.68 -24.55
C ARG A 156 11.18 17.89 -23.85
N GLU A 157 12.46 18.13 -24.07
CA GLU A 157 13.21 19.24 -23.50
C GLU A 157 12.65 20.58 -23.97
N ILE A 158 12.41 20.73 -25.27
CA ILE A 158 11.81 21.94 -25.84
C ILE A 158 10.37 22.11 -25.32
N HIS A 159 9.58 21.03 -25.32
CA HIS A 159 8.17 21.09 -24.91
C HIS A 159 7.98 21.51 -23.45
N TYR A 160 8.88 21.11 -22.55
CA TYR A 160 8.80 21.45 -21.12
C TYR A 160 9.69 22.63 -20.69
N HIS A 161 10.42 23.27 -21.61
CA HIS A 161 11.37 24.33 -21.30
C HIS A 161 10.73 25.51 -20.57
N ASP A 162 9.62 26.04 -21.10
CA ASP A 162 8.88 27.16 -20.53
C ASP A 162 8.33 26.85 -19.13
N VAL A 163 7.79 25.65 -18.92
CA VAL A 163 7.23 25.22 -17.63
C VAL A 163 8.34 25.08 -16.59
N LEU A 164 9.43 24.39 -16.94
CA LEU A 164 10.55 24.17 -16.01
C LEU A 164 11.30 25.46 -15.69
N MET A 165 11.50 26.34 -16.67
CA MET A 165 12.10 27.66 -16.45
C MET A 165 11.20 28.54 -15.59
N LYS A 166 9.90 28.62 -15.88
CA LYS A 166 8.97 29.46 -15.12
C LYS A 166 8.84 28.99 -13.67
N THR A 167 8.74 27.68 -13.46
CA THR A 167 8.46 27.09 -12.14
C THR A 167 9.70 26.92 -11.29
N PHE A 168 10.79 26.38 -11.86
CA PHE A 168 11.99 26.01 -11.09
C PHE A 168 13.23 26.82 -11.44
N GLN A 169 13.13 27.78 -12.36
CA GLN A 169 14.29 28.51 -12.90
C GLN A 169 15.37 27.54 -13.40
N THR A 170 14.94 26.39 -13.93
CA THR A 170 15.82 25.28 -14.30
C THR A 170 15.69 25.00 -15.79
N ASN A 171 16.84 24.90 -16.44
CA ASN A 171 16.89 24.57 -17.85
C ASN A 171 16.45 23.11 -18.08
N SER A 172 15.44 22.91 -18.94
CA SER A 172 14.94 21.57 -19.29
C SER A 172 16.03 20.66 -19.87
N PHE A 173 17.01 21.22 -20.59
CA PHE A 173 18.15 20.49 -21.16
C PHE A 173 19.11 19.90 -20.12
N GLU A 174 19.01 20.32 -18.85
CA GLU A 174 19.84 19.82 -17.74
C GLU A 174 18.98 19.11 -16.67
N ALA A 175 17.68 19.42 -16.64
CA ALA A 175 16.74 18.85 -15.68
C ALA A 175 16.61 17.32 -15.83
N SER A 176 16.42 16.66 -14.69
CA SER A 176 16.08 15.25 -14.59
C SER A 176 14.57 15.11 -14.52
N PHE A 177 13.98 14.61 -15.59
CA PHE A 177 12.54 14.38 -15.68
C PHE A 177 12.25 13.18 -16.58
N VAL A 178 11.03 12.67 -16.51
CA VAL A 178 10.48 11.72 -17.48
C VAL A 178 9.15 12.24 -17.98
N ALA A 179 8.89 12.13 -19.29
CA ALA A 179 7.69 12.67 -19.90
C ALA A 179 7.02 11.68 -20.85
N MET A 180 5.76 11.37 -20.56
CA MET A 180 4.85 10.62 -21.42
C MET A 180 4.14 11.60 -22.36
N MET A 181 4.51 11.59 -23.63
CA MET A 181 3.94 12.49 -24.66
C MET A 181 3.07 11.72 -25.65
N PHE A 182 1.75 11.79 -25.53
CA PHE A 182 0.85 11.02 -26.39
C PHE A 182 0.88 11.50 -27.85
N GLN A 183 1.17 12.78 -28.06
CA GLN A 183 1.18 13.41 -29.36
C GLN A 183 2.40 14.33 -29.50
N ASP A 184 2.99 14.34 -30.69
CA ASP A 184 4.06 15.26 -31.06
C ASP A 184 3.49 16.68 -31.11
N PRO A 185 4.05 17.65 -30.37
CA PRO A 185 3.52 19.02 -30.32
C PRO A 185 3.60 19.77 -31.65
N GLN A 186 4.57 19.45 -32.51
CA GLN A 186 4.79 20.14 -33.77
C GLN A 186 3.95 19.52 -34.89
N THR A 187 3.98 18.19 -35.00
CA THR A 187 3.35 17.47 -36.11
C THR A 187 1.93 16.99 -35.78
N SER A 188 1.51 17.08 -34.51
CA SER A 188 0.25 16.51 -34.04
C SER A 188 0.12 15.00 -34.34
N THR A 189 1.24 14.30 -34.50
CA THR A 189 1.25 12.84 -34.75
C THR A 189 1.20 12.08 -33.42
N TRP A 190 0.43 11.00 -33.37
CA TRP A 190 0.35 10.16 -32.17
C TRP A 190 1.60 9.31 -32.01
N LEU A 191 2.18 9.25 -30.82
CA LEU A 191 3.37 8.44 -30.53
C LEU A 191 2.96 7.03 -30.07
N PRO A 192 3.13 5.98 -30.91
CA PRO A 192 2.67 4.63 -30.57
C PRO A 192 3.38 4.05 -29.36
N SER A 193 4.66 4.39 -29.15
CA SER A 193 5.44 3.93 -27.99
C SER A 193 4.87 4.43 -26.66
N GLN A 194 4.37 5.66 -26.61
CA GLN A 194 3.75 6.24 -25.41
C GLN A 194 2.36 5.67 -25.16
N LEU A 195 1.57 5.50 -26.22
CA LEU A 195 0.27 4.83 -26.15
C LEU A 195 0.40 3.40 -25.65
N LEU A 196 1.38 2.64 -26.17
CA LEU A 196 1.66 1.28 -25.75
C LEU A 196 2.11 1.23 -24.28
N SER A 197 2.98 2.16 -23.86
CA SER A 197 3.44 2.25 -22.47
C SER A 197 2.29 2.56 -21.50
N CYS A 198 1.43 3.52 -21.86
CA CYS A 198 0.25 3.87 -21.07
C CYS A 198 -0.77 2.72 -21.02
N ALA A 199 -1.03 2.06 -22.16
CA ALA A 199 -1.90 0.89 -22.22
C ALA A 199 -1.37 -0.26 -21.35
N TYR A 200 -0.06 -0.51 -21.39
CA TYR A 200 0.59 -1.52 -20.54
C TYR A 200 0.45 -1.21 -19.04
N MET A 201 0.75 0.02 -18.62
CA MET A 201 0.59 0.44 -17.23
C MET A 201 -0.87 0.35 -16.77
N SER A 202 -1.80 0.79 -17.62
CA SER A 202 -3.25 0.72 -17.35
C SER A 202 -3.74 -0.74 -17.26
N PHE A 203 -3.21 -1.63 -18.10
CA PHE A 203 -3.50 -3.06 -18.05
C PHE A 203 -3.00 -3.67 -16.74
N LEU A 204 -1.76 -3.39 -16.32
CA LEU A 204 -1.22 -3.87 -15.05
C LEU A 204 -2.05 -3.41 -13.85
N MET A 205 -2.44 -2.12 -13.84
CA MET A 205 -3.32 -1.58 -12.80
C MET A 205 -4.66 -2.29 -12.77
N SER A 206 -5.27 -2.49 -13.94
CA SER A 206 -6.58 -3.14 -14.07
C SER A 206 -6.56 -4.58 -13.61
N VAL A 207 -5.50 -5.33 -13.96
CA VAL A 207 -5.30 -6.72 -13.50
C VAL A 207 -5.16 -6.77 -11.98
N CYS A 208 -4.28 -5.95 -11.40
CA CYS A 208 -4.08 -5.93 -9.95
C CYS A 208 -5.37 -5.55 -9.20
N PHE A 209 -6.06 -4.51 -9.66
CA PHE A 209 -7.33 -4.08 -9.09
C PHE A 209 -8.40 -5.19 -9.17
N SER A 210 -8.50 -5.87 -10.33
CA SER A 210 -9.44 -6.98 -10.51
C SER A 210 -9.15 -8.13 -9.55
N VAL A 211 -7.86 -8.48 -9.35
CA VAL A 211 -7.46 -9.52 -8.39
C VAL A 211 -7.76 -9.10 -6.96
N ILE A 212 -7.51 -7.84 -6.58
CA ILE A 212 -7.85 -7.30 -5.26
C ILE A 212 -9.35 -7.44 -5.00
N VAL A 213 -10.19 -6.96 -5.93
CA VAL A 213 -11.66 -7.01 -5.80
C VAL A 213 -12.14 -8.46 -5.73
N PHE A 214 -11.67 -9.33 -6.63
CA PHE A 214 -12.04 -10.74 -6.65
C PHE A 214 -11.64 -11.46 -5.35
N CYS A 215 -10.38 -11.35 -4.93
CA CYS A 215 -9.88 -12.00 -3.73
C CYS A 215 -10.57 -11.47 -2.47
N GLY A 216 -10.78 -10.14 -2.39
CA GLY A 216 -11.48 -9.49 -1.29
C GLY A 216 -12.92 -9.95 -1.18
N TYR A 217 -13.65 -9.99 -2.30
CA TYR A 217 -15.04 -10.46 -2.35
C TYR A 217 -15.16 -11.94 -1.95
N GLN A 218 -14.30 -12.80 -2.48
CA GLN A 218 -14.34 -14.24 -2.18
C GLN A 218 -13.99 -14.52 -0.70
N ALA A 219 -12.98 -13.83 -0.16
CA ALA A 219 -12.65 -13.92 1.26
C ALA A 219 -13.85 -13.48 2.13
N LEU A 220 -14.51 -12.37 1.78
CA LEU A 220 -15.74 -11.91 2.45
C LEU A 220 -16.85 -12.95 2.44
N LYS A 221 -17.15 -13.46 1.25
CA LYS A 221 -18.23 -14.41 1.05
C LYS A 221 -18.01 -15.66 1.89
N GLN A 222 -16.80 -16.19 1.89
CA GLN A 222 -16.44 -17.39 2.65
C GLN A 222 -16.52 -17.18 4.17
N MET A 223 -16.04 -16.04 4.67
CA MET A 223 -16.15 -15.72 6.10
C MET A 223 -17.60 -15.56 6.54
N ARG A 224 -18.46 -14.98 5.69
CA ARG A 224 -19.89 -14.84 5.98
C ARG A 224 -20.62 -16.18 5.96
N SER A 225 -20.32 -17.06 5.00
CA SER A 225 -20.98 -18.37 4.88
C SER A 225 -20.62 -19.32 6.02
N HIS A 226 -19.40 -19.26 6.55
CA HIS A 226 -18.95 -20.12 7.65
C HIS A 226 -19.09 -19.46 9.03
N ALA A 227 -19.73 -18.28 9.10
CA ALA A 227 -19.87 -17.48 10.32
C ALA A 227 -20.62 -18.18 11.46
N SER A 228 -21.38 -19.24 11.17
CA SER A 228 -22.11 -20.09 12.13
C SER A 228 -21.26 -21.21 12.72
N HIS A 229 -20.23 -21.69 11.99
CA HIS A 229 -19.37 -22.81 12.41
C HIS A 229 -18.03 -22.35 13.02
N MET A 230 -17.70 -21.06 12.96
CA MET A 230 -16.47 -20.51 13.55
C MET A 230 -16.68 -20.13 15.02
N SER A 231 -15.71 -20.48 15.88
CA SER A 231 -15.62 -19.96 17.25
C SER A 231 -15.68 -18.42 17.27
N SER A 232 -16.37 -17.85 18.27
CA SER A 232 -16.53 -16.40 18.46
C SER A 232 -15.21 -15.64 18.41
N LYS A 233 -14.12 -16.21 18.97
CA LYS A 233 -12.78 -15.59 18.97
C LYS A 233 -12.16 -15.54 17.56
N THR A 234 -12.34 -16.60 16.77
CA THR A 234 -11.83 -16.69 15.38
C THR A 234 -12.64 -15.83 14.42
N LYS A 235 -13.97 -15.73 14.63
CA LYS A 235 -14.86 -14.88 13.86
C LYS A 235 -14.53 -13.40 14.04
N GLU A 236 -14.31 -12.98 15.28
CA GLU A 236 -14.00 -11.59 15.62
C GLU A 236 -12.62 -11.16 15.08
N LEU A 237 -11.62 -12.06 15.13
CA LEU A 237 -10.30 -11.82 14.53
C LEU A 237 -10.36 -11.67 13.00
N ASN A 238 -11.07 -12.58 12.31
CA ASN A 238 -11.20 -12.50 10.84
C ASN A 238 -11.98 -11.26 10.39
N LYS A 239 -13.05 -10.88 11.12
CA LYS A 239 -13.81 -9.64 10.85
C LYS A 239 -12.93 -8.40 10.95
N GLN A 240 -12.11 -8.30 12.01
CA GLN A 240 -11.18 -7.17 12.17
C GLN A 240 -10.12 -7.11 11.08
N LEU A 241 -9.48 -8.25 10.80
CA LEU A 241 -8.44 -8.33 9.78
C LEU A 241 -8.98 -7.96 8.40
N PHE A 242 -10.22 -8.35 8.11
CA PHE A 242 -10.87 -7.98 6.86
C PHE A 242 -11.27 -6.50 6.80
N MET A 243 -11.87 -5.96 7.86
CA MET A 243 -12.23 -4.54 7.91
C MET A 243 -10.99 -3.64 7.79
N THR A 244 -9.90 -4.04 8.46
CA THR A 244 -8.59 -3.37 8.36
C THR A 244 -8.08 -3.39 6.93
N LEU A 245 -8.09 -4.57 6.29
CA LEU A 245 -7.64 -4.72 4.91
C LEU A 245 -8.52 -3.94 3.93
N GLY A 246 -9.83 -3.90 4.15
CA GLY A 246 -10.76 -3.10 3.34
C GLY A 246 -10.44 -1.61 3.41
N ILE A 247 -10.20 -1.07 4.61
CA ILE A 247 -9.81 0.34 4.78
C ILE A 247 -8.41 0.59 4.18
N GLN A 248 -7.47 -0.33 4.38
CA GLN A 248 -6.14 -0.29 3.75
C GLN A 248 -6.19 -0.39 2.22
N THR A 249 -7.32 -0.80 1.64
CA THR A 249 -7.52 -0.81 0.17
C THR A 249 -8.16 0.47 -0.31
N LEU A 250 -9.11 1.00 0.45
CA LEU A 250 -9.72 2.28 0.12
C LEU A 250 -8.68 3.40 0.12
N LEU A 251 -7.72 3.36 1.07
CA LEU A 251 -6.65 4.36 1.15
C LEU A 251 -5.89 4.51 -0.19
N PRO A 252 -5.18 3.49 -0.71
CA PRO A 252 -4.45 3.59 -1.98
C PRO A 252 -5.37 3.82 -3.19
N VAL A 253 -6.65 3.39 -3.15
CA VAL A 253 -7.60 3.72 -4.22
C VAL A 253 -7.78 5.23 -4.35
N PHE A 254 -7.99 5.93 -3.23
CA PHE A 254 -8.18 7.38 -3.24
C PHE A 254 -6.88 8.18 -3.30
N THR A 255 -5.80 7.70 -2.67
CA THR A 255 -4.54 8.45 -2.57
C THR A 255 -3.55 8.13 -3.68
N MET A 256 -3.71 7.03 -4.42
CA MET A 256 -2.78 6.67 -5.50
C MET A 256 -3.49 6.29 -6.81
N TYR A 257 -4.46 5.38 -6.81
CA TYR A 257 -4.99 4.80 -8.05
C TYR A 257 -5.81 5.80 -8.85
N ILE A 258 -6.79 6.45 -8.21
CA ILE A 258 -7.62 7.46 -8.86
C ILE A 258 -6.74 8.62 -9.34
N PRO A 259 -5.87 9.24 -8.50
CA PRO A 259 -5.00 10.33 -8.94
C PRO A 259 -4.09 9.95 -10.11
N VAL A 260 -3.37 8.82 -10.03
CA VAL A 260 -2.44 8.38 -11.08
C VAL A 260 -3.18 7.96 -12.34
N GLY A 261 -4.28 7.21 -12.21
CA GLY A 261 -5.11 6.82 -13.35
C GLY A 261 -5.69 8.02 -14.10
N CYS A 262 -6.17 9.03 -13.37
CA CYS A 262 -6.61 10.30 -13.94
C CYS A 262 -5.45 11.02 -14.66
N LEU A 263 -4.27 11.10 -14.05
CA LEU A 263 -3.10 11.75 -14.67
C LEU A 263 -2.60 11.03 -15.92
N MET A 264 -2.81 9.72 -16.04
CA MET A 264 -2.44 8.97 -17.24
C MET A 264 -3.49 9.09 -18.35
N ILE A 265 -4.77 9.02 -18.02
CA ILE A 265 -5.86 8.90 -19.00
C ILE A 265 -6.34 10.27 -19.48
N LEU A 266 -6.51 11.26 -18.59
CA LEU A 266 -7.08 12.56 -18.94
C LEU A 266 -6.25 13.33 -19.97
N PRO A 267 -4.90 13.36 -19.92
CA PRO A 267 -4.13 14.05 -20.95
C PRO A 267 -4.25 13.40 -22.33
N MET A 268 -4.59 12.11 -22.44
CA MET A 268 -4.86 11.50 -23.75
C MET A 268 -6.03 12.19 -24.46
N PHE A 269 -7.00 12.71 -23.72
CA PHE A 269 -8.14 13.46 -24.23
C PHE A 269 -7.88 14.98 -24.35
N GLY A 270 -6.67 15.43 -24.02
CA GLY A 270 -6.30 16.85 -24.02
C GLY A 270 -6.85 17.62 -22.81
N ILE A 271 -7.22 16.91 -21.73
CA ILE A 271 -7.69 17.55 -20.49
C ILE A 271 -6.48 17.90 -19.64
N GLU A 272 -6.25 19.20 -19.44
CA GLU A 272 -5.18 19.71 -18.59
C GLU A 272 -5.63 19.78 -17.13
N LEU A 273 -4.93 19.07 -16.24
CA LEU A 273 -5.23 19.10 -14.80
C LEU A 273 -4.62 20.30 -14.06
N GLY A 274 -3.71 21.05 -14.71
CA GLY A 274 -3.01 22.17 -14.10
C GLY A 274 -2.44 21.83 -12.73
N ALA A 275 -2.72 22.66 -11.73
CA ALA A 275 -2.25 22.48 -10.35
C ALA A 275 -2.77 21.21 -9.65
N ALA A 276 -3.85 20.59 -10.13
CA ALA A 276 -4.38 19.35 -9.53
C ALA A 276 -3.43 18.15 -9.75
N ALA A 277 -2.56 18.19 -10.75
CA ALA A 277 -1.51 17.19 -10.95
C ALA A 277 -0.54 17.13 -9.76
N ASN A 278 -0.20 18.28 -9.19
CA ASN A 278 0.68 18.36 -8.01
C ASN A 278 0.03 17.83 -6.73
N ASN A 279 -1.31 17.86 -6.63
CA ASN A 279 -2.01 17.24 -5.51
C ASN A 279 -1.84 15.71 -5.50
N ALA A 280 -1.72 15.09 -6.67
CA ALA A 280 -1.45 13.66 -6.76
C ALA A 280 -0.08 13.31 -6.17
N ALA A 281 0.94 14.11 -6.46
CA ALA A 281 2.28 13.94 -5.87
C ALA A 281 2.25 14.06 -4.34
N ALA A 282 1.46 14.99 -3.79
CA ALA A 282 1.27 15.10 -2.34
C ALA A 282 0.58 13.87 -1.73
N PHE A 283 -0.48 13.36 -2.36
CA PHE A 283 -1.15 12.14 -1.87
C PHE A 283 -0.25 10.90 -1.94
N LEU A 284 0.56 10.81 -2.99
CA LEU A 284 1.56 9.75 -3.17
C LEU A 284 2.64 9.82 -2.08
N GLY A 285 3.13 11.01 -1.72
CA GLY A 285 4.13 11.20 -0.66
C GLY A 285 3.59 10.93 0.76
N LEU A 286 2.31 11.20 1.02
CA LEU A 286 1.69 10.94 2.33
C LEU A 286 1.30 9.47 2.54
N TYR A 287 0.99 8.75 1.46
CA TYR A 287 0.50 7.38 1.51
C TYR A 287 1.35 6.42 2.40
N PRO A 288 2.70 6.40 2.29
CA PRO A 288 3.56 5.49 3.05
C PRO A 288 3.51 5.71 4.56
N ALA A 289 3.14 6.91 5.01
CA ALA A 289 2.90 7.22 6.41
C ALA A 289 1.48 6.83 6.84
N LEU A 290 0.49 7.04 5.98
CA LEU A 290 -0.92 6.75 6.29
C LEU A 290 -1.20 5.25 6.40
N ASP A 291 -0.59 4.41 5.57
CA ASP A 291 -0.81 2.96 5.63
C ASP A 291 -0.44 2.31 6.99
N PRO A 292 0.79 2.48 7.53
CA PRO A 292 1.14 1.92 8.83
C PRO A 292 0.32 2.55 9.96
N LEU A 293 -0.07 3.83 9.85
CA LEU A 293 -0.97 4.47 10.82
C LEU A 293 -2.32 3.75 10.89
N VAL A 294 -2.93 3.47 9.75
CA VAL A 294 -4.18 2.71 9.66
C VAL A 294 -4.00 1.32 10.27
N ALA A 295 -2.90 0.62 9.98
CA ALA A 295 -2.61 -0.68 10.57
C ALA A 295 -2.48 -0.62 12.10
N ILE A 296 -1.75 0.36 12.65
CA ILE A 296 -1.56 0.56 14.09
C ILE A 296 -2.90 0.83 14.80
N LEU A 297 -3.75 1.69 14.21
CA LEU A 297 -5.02 2.10 14.81
C LEU A 297 -6.11 1.03 14.71
N LEU A 298 -6.12 0.20 13.66
CA LEU A 298 -7.18 -0.79 13.45
C LEU A 298 -6.87 -2.16 14.07
N ILE A 299 -5.61 -2.55 14.19
CA ILE A 299 -5.22 -3.82 14.81
C ILE A 299 -5.33 -3.67 16.34
N LYS A 300 -6.27 -4.40 16.95
CA LYS A 300 -6.59 -4.26 18.39
C LYS A 300 -5.36 -4.40 19.30
N ASP A 301 -4.49 -5.37 19.04
CA ASP A 301 -3.30 -5.59 19.88
C ASP A 301 -2.32 -4.41 19.82
N PHE A 302 -2.15 -3.82 18.63
CA PHE A 302 -1.30 -2.65 18.40
C PHE A 302 -1.91 -1.41 19.02
N ARG A 303 -3.19 -1.16 18.74
CA ARG A 303 -3.95 -0.05 19.31
C ARG A 303 -3.96 -0.11 20.84
N ASN A 304 -4.27 -1.26 21.44
CA ASN A 304 -4.35 -1.39 22.90
C ASN A 304 -2.99 -1.12 23.56
N PHE A 305 -1.89 -1.55 22.92
CA PHE A 305 -0.55 -1.22 23.38
C PHE A 305 -0.28 0.29 23.30
N VAL A 306 -0.61 0.95 22.18
CA VAL A 306 -0.42 2.40 21.99
C VAL A 306 -1.24 3.23 22.99
N PHE A 307 -2.51 2.86 23.23
CA PHE A 307 -3.40 3.58 24.15
C PHE A 307 -3.33 3.06 25.59
N CYS A 308 -2.32 2.26 25.94
CA CYS A 308 -2.13 1.69 27.28
C CYS A 308 -3.38 1.05 27.89
N LYS A 309 -4.25 0.47 27.07
CA LYS A 309 -5.45 -0.22 27.56
C LYS A 309 -5.01 -1.59 28.07
N SER A 310 -5.02 -1.74 29.40
CA SER A 310 -4.85 -3.06 30.03
C SER A 310 -5.82 -4.03 29.39
N VAL A 311 -5.34 -5.18 28.92
CA VAL A 311 -6.21 -6.31 28.61
C VAL A 311 -6.82 -6.68 29.96
N THR A 312 -8.02 -6.15 30.24
CA THR A 312 -8.81 -6.59 31.38
C THR A 312 -9.11 -8.05 31.12
N SER A 313 -8.23 -8.90 31.66
CA SER A 313 -8.32 -10.33 31.60
C SER A 313 -9.70 -10.68 32.09
N THR A 314 -10.54 -11.21 31.19
CA THR A 314 -11.85 -11.80 31.51
C THR A 314 -11.63 -13.11 32.26
N TYR A 315 -10.86 -13.06 33.35
CA TYR A 315 -10.67 -14.12 34.34
C TYR A 315 -11.33 -13.74 35.68
N ALA A 316 -11.73 -12.46 35.86
CA ALA A 316 -12.41 -12.02 37.08
C ALA A 316 -13.89 -12.45 37.17
N SER A 317 -14.51 -12.98 36.11
CA SER A 317 -15.91 -13.45 36.13
C SER A 317 -16.07 -14.95 36.31
N ALA A 318 -14.98 -15.73 36.36
CA ALA A 318 -15.03 -17.19 36.56
C ALA A 318 -14.82 -17.62 38.01
N VAL A 319 -14.34 -16.74 38.90
CA VAL A 319 -14.04 -17.08 40.31
C VAL A 319 -15.25 -16.84 41.24
N SER A 320 -16.33 -16.22 40.76
CA SER A 320 -17.56 -16.05 41.55
C SER A 320 -18.53 -17.25 41.50
N ASN A 321 -18.34 -18.19 40.57
CA ASN A 321 -19.33 -19.27 40.32
C ASN A 321 -18.82 -20.69 40.58
N THR A 322 -17.69 -20.86 41.26
CA THR A 322 -17.22 -22.18 41.72
C THR A 322 -17.21 -22.27 43.24
N ALA A 323 -18.40 -22.24 43.84
CA ALA A 323 -18.63 -22.89 45.12
C ALA A 323 -19.05 -24.35 44.84
N PRO A 324 -18.25 -25.36 45.20
CA PRO A 324 -18.63 -26.76 45.06
C PRO A 324 -19.60 -27.21 46.19
N PRO A 325 -20.30 -28.35 46.00
CA PRO A 325 -21.67 -28.55 46.43
C PRO A 325 -21.80 -29.15 47.84
N SER A 326 -22.80 -28.70 48.60
CA SER A 326 -23.24 -29.39 49.82
C SER A 326 -23.90 -30.73 49.43
N LYS A 327 -23.13 -31.81 49.55
CA LYS A 327 -23.60 -33.18 49.35
C LYS A 327 -24.67 -33.52 50.37
N ILE A 328 -25.85 -33.85 49.85
CA ILE A 328 -26.82 -34.75 50.47
C ILE A 328 -26.07 -36.06 50.78
N LEU A 329 -25.94 -36.41 52.06
CA LEU A 329 -25.50 -37.72 52.50
C LEU A 329 -26.72 -38.45 53.07
N GLN A 330 -27.08 -39.47 52.31
CA GLN A 330 -28.11 -40.49 52.48
C GLN A 330 -28.58 -40.79 53.91
N ALA A 331 -29.91 -40.93 54.00
CA ALA A 331 -30.59 -41.79 54.94
C ALA A 331 -29.96 -43.19 55.01
N SER A 332 -29.52 -43.60 56.19
CA SER A 332 -29.62 -44.96 56.75
C SER A 332 -28.64 -45.14 57.92
N ARG A 333 -29.07 -44.74 59.12
CA ARG A 333 -28.62 -45.41 60.35
C ARG A 333 -29.86 -45.88 61.10
N ASN A 334 -30.12 -47.16 60.92
CA ASN A 334 -31.04 -47.92 61.75
C ASN A 334 -30.70 -47.74 63.23
N GLN A 335 -31.78 -47.57 64.01
CA GLN A 335 -32.06 -48.19 65.30
C GLN A 335 -30.93 -48.34 66.36
N SER A 336 -31.36 -48.04 67.59
CA SER A 336 -30.81 -48.44 68.89
C SER A 336 -29.74 -47.52 69.49
N GLN A 337 -30.15 -46.65 70.41
CA GLN A 337 -29.94 -46.84 71.86
C GLN A 337 -30.34 -45.58 72.65
N ASN A 338 -31.23 -45.76 73.63
CA ASN A 338 -31.39 -44.98 74.87
C ASN A 338 -31.73 -43.49 74.72
N LYS A 339 -32.81 -42.93 75.29
CA LYS A 339 -33.56 -43.24 76.51
C LYS A 339 -34.88 -42.46 76.46
#